data_AF-A0A6P0THJ1-F1
#
_entry.id   AF-A0A6P0THJ1-F1
#
_cell.length_a   1.000
_cell.length_b   1.000
_cell.length_c   1.000
_cell.angle_alpha   90.00
_cell.angle_beta   90.00
_cell.angle_gamma   90.00
#
_symmetry.space_group_name_H-M   'P 1'
#
loop_
_entity.id
_entity.type
_entity.pdbx_description
1 polymer ?
#
loop_
_entity_poly.entity_id
_entity_poly.type
_entity_poly.pdbx_seq_one_letter_code
_entity_poly.pdbx_strand_id
1 'polypeptide(L)' 'VGHTYSTLAWVPESEGSWALPLRNERLSSFETPVSKAAFQLKPVCRQGLPRPIATYDRAYGNAPFMNWSFDKRLAVYYS' A
#
# COMPACT_ATOMS: atom_id res chain seq x y z
N VAL A 1 -13.76 19.43 10.71
CA VAL A 1 -12.30 19.22 10.60
C VAL A 1 -12.08 17.84 9.99
N GLY A 2 -11.43 17.72 8.84
CA GLY A 2 -11.21 16.45 8.15
C GLY A 2 -9.90 15.78 8.56
N HIS A 3 -9.86 14.45 8.58
CA HIS A 3 -8.65 13.66 8.84
C HIS A 3 -8.26 12.88 7.58
N THR A 4 -6.96 12.84 7.29
CA THR A 4 -6.40 12.05 6.18
C THR A 4 -6.04 10.65 6.68
N TYR A 5 -6.41 9.64 5.90
CA TYR A 5 -6.17 8.22 6.18
C TYR A 5 -5.43 7.56 5.02
N SER A 6 -4.60 6.55 5.35
CA SER A 6 -4.01 5.63 4.37
C SER A 6 -4.61 4.25 4.60
N THR A 7 -5.11 3.62 3.54
CA THR A 7 -5.71 2.29 3.59
C THR A 7 -4.98 1.37 2.62
N LEU A 8 -4.47 0.25 3.15
CA LEU A 8 -3.90 -0.84 2.37
C LEU A 8 -4.75 -2.09 2.59
N ALA A 9 -5.11 -2.76 1.50
CA ALA A 9 -5.77 -4.05 1.50
C ALA A 9 -4.96 -5.05 0.66
N TRP A 10 -4.83 -6.29 1.12
CA TRP A 10 -4.15 -7.35 0.39
C TRP A 10 -5.03 -8.60 0.31
N VAL A 11 -4.98 -9.29 -0.84
CA VAL A 11 -5.69 -10.54 -1.12
C VAL A 11 -4.73 -11.73 -0.97
N PRO A 12 -4.95 -12.66 -0.02
CA PRO A 12 -4.04 -13.79 0.19
C PRO A 12 -4.25 -14.98 -0.74
N GLU A 13 -5.44 -15.17 -1.30
CA GLU A 13 -5.83 -16.40 -2.05
C GLU A 13 -6.52 -16.02 -3.38
N SER A 14 -6.72 -16.98 -4.30
CA SER A 14 -7.35 -16.71 -5.61
C SER A 14 -8.88 -16.92 -5.62
N GLU A 15 -9.43 -17.63 -4.63
CA GLU A 15 -10.85 -17.94 -4.49
C GLU A 15 -11.32 -17.77 -3.03
N GLY A 16 -12.63 -17.58 -2.80
CA GLY A 16 -13.25 -17.48 -1.46
C GLY A 16 -13.75 -16.08 -1.06
N SER A 17 -14.42 -16.00 0.10
CA SER A 17 -14.85 -14.74 0.72
C SER A 17 -13.72 -14.22 1.62
N TRP A 18 -13.21 -13.02 1.33
CA TRP A 18 -12.09 -12.46 2.07
C TRP A 18 -12.52 -11.28 2.92
N ALA A 19 -12.20 -11.36 4.22
CA ALA A 19 -11.90 -10.16 4.97
C ALA A 19 -10.49 -9.73 4.57
N LEU A 20 -10.37 -8.71 3.71
CA LEU A 20 -9.08 -8.13 3.39
C LEU A 20 -8.42 -7.71 4.71
N PRO A 21 -7.21 -8.20 5.06
CA PRO A 21 -6.41 -7.61 6.12
C PRO A 21 -6.18 -6.13 5.78
N LEU A 22 -7.01 -5.29 6.37
CA LEU A 22 -7.12 -3.88 6.06
C LEU A 22 -6.32 -3.11 7.10
N ARG A 23 -5.17 -2.58 6.69
CA ARG A 23 -4.39 -1.66 7.52
C ARG A 23 -4.86 -0.25 7.27
N ASN A 24 -5.78 0.21 8.11
CA ASN A 24 -6.21 1.60 8.16
C ASN A 24 -5.51 2.30 9.32
N GLU A 25 -4.57 3.19 9.00
CA GLU A 25 -3.81 3.94 10.01
C GLU A 25 -3.99 5.44 9.76
N ARG A 26 -4.15 6.18 10.86
CA ARG A 26 -4.20 7.64 10.84
C ARG A 26 -2.82 8.19 10.49
N LEU A 27 -2.79 9.23 9.65
CA LEU A 27 -1.57 10.00 9.42
C LEU A 27 -1.35 10.99 10.56
N SER A 28 -0.13 11.02 11.10
CA SER A 28 0.33 12.08 11.98
C SER A 28 0.74 13.33 11.20
N SER A 29 0.93 14.46 11.88
CA SER A 29 1.36 15.72 11.26
C SER A 29 2.75 15.69 10.64
N PHE A 30 3.54 14.64 10.91
CA PHE A 30 4.89 14.46 10.38
C PHE A 30 4.95 13.47 9.22
N GLU A 31 3.82 12.83 8.87
CA GLU A 31 3.76 11.83 7.82
C GLU A 31 3.07 12.37 6.57
N THR A 32 3.59 11.98 5.42
CA THR A 32 2.88 12.15 4.15
C THR A 32 2.11 10.88 3.82
N PRO A 33 1.01 10.96 3.03
CA PRO A 33 0.31 9.77 2.55
C PRO A 33 1.25 8.79 1.84
N VAL A 34 2.13 9.32 1.00
CA VAL A 34 3.14 8.60 0.23
C VAL A 34 4.11 7.83 1.14
N SER A 35 4.68 8.49 2.15
CA SER A 35 5.61 7.84 3.09
C SER A 35 4.90 6.77 3.94
N LYS A 36 3.65 7.00 4.33
CA LYS A 36 2.86 6.07 5.14
C LYS A 36 2.51 4.81 4.35
N ALA A 37 2.02 4.97 3.13
CA ALA A 37 1.67 3.86 2.25
C ALA A 37 2.88 2.97 1.93
N ALA A 38 4.04 3.57 1.63
CA ALA A 38 5.27 2.80 1.39
C ALA A 38 5.73 2.03 2.64
N PHE A 39 5.61 2.63 3.83
CA PHE A 39 5.89 1.96 5.10
C PHE A 39 4.96 0.77 5.35
N GLN A 40 3.67 0.92 5.08
CA GLN A 40 2.67 -0.14 5.24
C GLN A 40 2.89 -1.29 4.25
N LEU A 41 3.37 -1.00 3.04
CA LEU A 41 3.59 -1.99 1.99
C LEU A 41 4.79 -2.91 2.26
N LYS A 42 5.87 -2.37 2.83
CA LYS A 42 7.10 -3.13 3.16
C LYS A 42 6.87 -4.47 3.88
N PRO A 43 6.13 -4.54 5.01
CA PRO A 43 5.88 -5.80 5.70
C PRO A 43 5.03 -6.78 4.86
N VAL A 44 4.14 -6.29 3.99
CA VAL A 44 3.34 -7.16 3.10
C VAL A 44 4.23 -7.82 2.05
N CYS A 45 5.14 -7.06 1.41
CA CYS A 45 6.11 -7.62 0.47
C CYS A 45 7.04 -8.67 1.12
N ARG A 46 7.34 -8.53 2.41
CA ARG A 46 8.16 -9.48 3.18
C ARG A 46 7.47 -10.82 3.48
N GLN A 47 6.15 -10.93 3.30
CA GLN A 47 5.42 -12.18 3.55
C GLN A 47 5.66 -13.26 2.48
N GLY A 48 6.53 -13.01 1.49
CA GLY A 48 6.89 -14.02 0.49
C GLY A 48 5.83 -14.21 -0.60
N LEU A 49 4.91 -13.26 -0.75
CA LEU A 49 3.93 -13.27 -1.83
C LEU A 49 4.66 -13.30 -3.20
N PRO A 50 4.33 -14.24 -4.10
CA PRO A 50 5.08 -14.42 -5.33
C PRO A 50 4.98 -13.21 -6.27
N ARG A 51 3.84 -12.50 -6.29
CA ARG A 51 3.57 -11.31 -7.12
C ARG A 51 2.51 -10.39 -6.51
N PRO A 52 2.80 -9.63 -5.44
CA PRO A 52 1.84 -8.70 -4.89
C PRO A 52 1.49 -7.59 -5.90
N ILE A 53 0.20 -7.28 -6.01
CA ILE A 53 -0.31 -6.15 -6.77
C ILE A 53 -0.79 -5.10 -5.77
N ALA A 54 -0.29 -3.88 -5.89
CA ALA A 54 -0.78 -2.75 -5.11
C ALA A 54 -1.43 -1.73 -6.05
N THR A 55 -2.63 -1.27 -5.67
CA THR A 55 -3.40 -0.27 -6.39
C THR A 55 -3.46 1.00 -5.55
N TYR A 56 -3.14 2.13 -6.16
CA TYR A 56 -3.18 3.44 -5.52
C TYR A 56 -3.87 4.44 -6.43
N ASP A 57 -4.34 5.54 -5.86
CA ASP A 57 -4.81 6.67 -6.66
C ASP A 57 -3.64 7.41 -7.34
N ARG A 58 -3.97 8.30 -8.28
CA ARG A 58 -3.01 9.13 -9.02
C ARG A 58 -2.05 9.93 -8.14
N ALA A 59 -2.41 10.31 -6.91
CA ALA A 59 -1.53 11.09 -6.03
C ALA A 59 -0.26 10.32 -5.62
N TYR A 60 -0.28 8.99 -5.71
CA TYR A 60 0.86 8.10 -5.44
C TYR A 60 1.73 7.85 -6.68
N GLY A 61 1.36 8.38 -7.84
CA GLY A 61 2.09 8.29 -9.11
C GLY A 61 3.33 9.17 -9.19
N ASN A 62 4.16 9.19 -8.13
CA ASN A 62 5.31 10.07 -8.02
C ASN A 62 6.62 9.30 -7.75
N ALA A 63 7.74 9.90 -8.15
CA ALA A 63 9.07 9.30 -8.02
C ALA A 63 9.44 8.94 -6.55
N PRO A 64 9.15 9.79 -5.54
CA PRO A 64 9.37 9.41 -4.14
C PRO A 64 8.66 8.13 -3.72
N PHE A 65 7.38 7.98 -4.08
CA PHE A 65 6.60 6.79 -3.76
C PHE A 65 7.24 5.54 -4.37
N MET A 66 7.52 5.58 -5.68
CA MET A 66 8.14 4.46 -6.40
C MET A 66 9.47 4.03 -5.78
N ASN A 67 10.32 4.98 -5.38
CA ASN A 67 11.59 4.67 -4.74
C ASN A 67 11.43 4.04 -3.35
N TRP A 68 10.42 4.47 -2.59
CA TRP A 68 10.19 3.95 -1.24
C TRP A 68 9.43 2.62 -1.22
N SER A 69 8.58 2.37 -2.22
CA SER A 69 7.80 1.16 -2.40
C SER A 69 8.52 0.10 -3.23
N PHE A 70 9.74 0.37 -3.72
CA PHE A 70 10.43 -0.49 -4.67
C PHE A 70 10.73 -1.88 -4.07
N ASP A 71 9.99 -2.87 -4.54
CA ASP A 71 10.28 -4.29 -4.41
C ASP A 71 10.23 -4.90 -5.82
N LYS A 72 11.23 -5.72 -6.17
CA LYS A 72 11.37 -6.29 -7.52
C LYS A 72 10.19 -7.19 -7.93
N ARG A 73 9.35 -7.61 -6.99
CA ARG A 73 8.20 -8.49 -7.22
C ARG A 73 6.86 -7.76 -7.21
N LEU A 74 6.85 -6.48 -6.81
CA LEU A 74 5.66 -5.66 -6.68
C LEU A 74 5.28 -5.06 -8.04
N ALA A 75 4.03 -5.26 -8.44
CA ALA A 75 3.40 -4.49 -9.51
C ALA A 75 2.55 -3.37 -8.90
N VAL A 76 2.81 -2.13 -9.31
CA VAL A 76 2.06 -0.94 -8.87
C VAL A 76 1.21 -0.42 -10.01
N TYR A 77 -0.10 -0.27 -9.76
CA TYR A 77 -1.04 0.33 -10.71
C TYR A 77 -1.66 1.59 -10.10
N TYR A 78 -1.91 2.56 -10.97
CA TYR A 78 -2.59 3.81 -10.62
C TYR A 78 -3.97 3.84 -11.28
N SER A 79 -5.01 4.10 -10.50
CA SER A 79 -6.39 4.31 -10.98
C SER A 79 -6.70 5.79 -11.18
#